data_AF-A0A376S8D9-F1
#
_entry.id   AF-A0A376S8D9-F1
#
_cell.length_a   1.000
_cell.length_b   1.000
_cell.length_c   1.000
_cell.angle_alpha   90.00
_cell.angle_beta   90.00
_cell.angle_gamma   90.00
#
_symmetry.space_group_name_H-M   'P 1'
#
loop_
_entity.id
_entity.type
_entity.pdbx_description
1 polymer ?
#
loop_
_entity_poly.entity_id
_entity_poly.type
_entity_poly.pdbx_seq_one_letter_code
_entity_poly.pdbx_strand_id
1 'polypeptide(L)' 'MQLDAWDAETSIPALLNGEHSVLYRTRYDQQSDAWIMRLA' A
#
# COMPACT_ATOMS: atom_id res chain seq x y z
N MET A 1 2.25 -15.88 -15.56
CA MET A 1 3.24 -15.48 -14.54
C MET A 1 2.66 -14.28 -13.82
N GLN A 2 2.27 -14.45 -12.56
CA GLN A 2 1.86 -13.35 -11.70
C GLN A 2 3.16 -12.78 -11.10
N LEU A 3 3.31 -11.45 -11.10
CA LEU A 3 4.47 -10.78 -10.51
C LEU A 3 4.20 -10.70 -9.00
N ASP A 4 4.45 -11.81 -8.31
CA ASP A 4 4.04 -12.07 -6.93
C ASP A 4 4.81 -11.27 -5.87
N ALA A 5 5.73 -10.39 -6.28
CA ALA A 5 6.54 -9.58 -5.37
C ALA A 5 5.77 -8.38 -4.78
N TRP A 6 4.52 -8.18 -5.19
CA TRP A 6 3.66 -7.15 -4.65
C TRP A 6 2.39 -7.85 -4.17
N ASP A 7 2.37 -8.23 -2.89
CA ASP A 7 1.28 -8.90 -2.17
C ASP A 7 0.78 -8.01 -1.01
N ALA A 8 -0.08 -8.53 -0.14
CA ALA A 8 -0.61 -7.78 1.01
C ALA A 8 0.43 -7.57 2.13
N GLU A 9 1.52 -8.34 2.12
CA GLU A 9 2.62 -8.23 3.09
C GLU A 9 3.65 -7.19 2.66
N THR A 10 3.59 -6.75 1.40
CA THR A 10 4.48 -5.71 0.91
C THR A 10 4.22 -4.40 1.63
N SER A 11 5.25 -3.95 2.36
CA SER A 11 5.26 -2.69 3.09
C SER A 11 5.84 -1.56 2.25
N ILE A 12 5.27 -0.37 2.41
CA ILE A 12 5.69 0.86 1.75
C ILE A 12 5.95 1.91 2.83
N PRO A 13 7.18 2.44 2.95
CA PRO A 13 7.46 3.54 3.86
C PRO A 13 6.73 4.81 3.38
N ALA A 14 6.15 5.54 4.31
CA ALA A 14 5.40 6.77 4.04
C ALA A 14 5.72 7.85 5.06
N LEU A 15 5.52 9.10 4.67
CA LEU A 15 5.50 10.25 5.56
C LEU A 15 4.06 10.74 5.68
N LEU A 16 3.45 10.61 6.84
CA LEU A 16 2.07 11.02 7.11
C LEU A 16 2.10 12.10 8.18
N ASN A 17 1.54 13.28 7.87
CA ASN A 17 1.52 14.42 8.78
C ASN A 17 2.90 14.81 9.36
N GLY A 18 3.98 14.54 8.62
CA GLY A 18 5.36 14.79 9.06
C GLY A 18 6.00 13.67 9.89
N GLU A 19 5.30 12.56 10.13
CA GLU A 19 5.81 11.39 10.86
C GLU A 19 6.05 10.19 9.92
N HIS A 20 7.12 9.43 10.19
CA HIS A 20 7.43 8.21 9.45
C HIS A 20 6.43 7.11 9.80
N SER A 21 5.83 6.52 8.78
CA SER A 21 4.82 5.48 8.88
C SER A 21 5.12 4.34 7.92
N VAL A 22 4.51 3.18 8.17
CA VAL A 22 4.56 2.03 7.27
C VAL A 22 3.15 1.71 6.82
N LEU A 23 2.97 1.63 5.50
CA LEU A 23 1.71 1.29 4.87
C LEU A 23 1.77 -0.10 4.26
N TYR A 24 0.68 -0.83 4.37
CA TYR A 24 0.49 -2.15 3.76
C TYR A 24 -0.58 -2.06 2.69
N ARG A 25 -0.35 -2.74 1.57
CA ARG A 25 -1.28 -2.71 0.45
C ARG A 25 -2.51 -3.56 0.77
N THR A 26 -3.70 -3.03 0.51
CA THR A 26 -4.95 -3.76 0.74
C THR A 26 -5.56 -4.23 -0.58
N ARG A 27 -5.97 -3.29 -1.45
CA ARG A 27 -6.58 -3.61 -2.75
C ARG A 27 -6.43 -2.43 -3.71
N TYR A 28 -6.52 -2.72 -5.00
CA TYR A 28 -6.66 -1.68 -6.00
C TYR A 28 -8.12 -1.24 -6.10
N ASP A 29 -8.36 0.07 -6.06
CA ASP A 29 -9.65 0.67 -6.38
C ASP A 29 -9.61 1.22 -7.80
N GLN A 30 -10.27 0.50 -8.72
CA GLN A 30 -10.34 0.87 -10.13
C GLN A 30 -11.17 2.15 -10.35
N GLN A 31 -12.10 2.48 -9.45
CA GLN A 31 -12.94 3.67 -9.62
C GLN A 31 -12.13 4.96 -9.43
N SER A 32 -11.21 4.96 -8.47
CA SER A 32 -10.33 6.10 -8.18
C SER A 32 -8.95 5.98 -8.83
N ASP A 33 -8.69 4.90 -9.57
CA ASP A 33 -7.39 4.56 -10.14
C ASP A 33 -6.25 4.60 -9.10
N ALA A 34 -6.51 4.03 -7.91
CA ALA A 34 -5.62 4.17 -6.76
C ALA A 34 -5.52 2.90 -5.91
N TRP A 35 -4.36 2.72 -5.26
CA TRP A 35 -4.20 1.67 -4.25
C TRP A 35 -4.75 2.11 -2.90
N ILE A 36 -5.61 1.28 -2.32
CA ILE A 36 -6.06 1.42 -0.94
C ILE A 36 -5.03 0.76 -0.04
N MET A 37 -4.51 1.53 0.91
CA MET A 37 -3.46 1.13 1.84
C MET A 37 -4.01 1.10 3.27
N ARG A 38 -3.42 0.25 4.12
CA ARG A 38 -3.70 0.13 5.55
C ARG A 38 -2.49 0.61 6.35
N LEU A 39 -2.73 1.40 7.39
CA LEU A 39 -1.70 1.77 8.37
C LEU A 39 -1.44 0.60 9.33
N ALA A 40 -0.18 0.40 9.73
CA ALA A 40 0.22 -0.59 10.74
C ALA A 40 -0.58 -0.45 12.04
#